data_AF-A0A0L0SC92-F1
#
_entry.id   AF-A0A0L0SC92-F1
#
_cell.length_a   1.000
_cell.length_b   1.000
_cell.length_c   1.000
_cell.angle_alpha   90.00
_cell.angle_beta   90.00
_cell.angle_gamma   90.00
#
_symmetry.space_group_name_H-M   'P 1'
#
loop_
_entity.id
_entity.type
_entity.pdbx_description
1 polymer ?
#
loop_
_entity_poly.entity_id
_entity_poly.type
_entity_poly.pdbx_seq_one_letter_code
_entity_poly.pdbx_strand_id
1 'polypeptide(L)'
;MNMEGGLLAFSGPSERDAVLHAAMATNAWTVYEKNGTPMRSILVEIESGAVLTVRVTPSLALCLISDESIELGILRQKGFTLAAYLEAPLKQIQA
;
A
#
# COMPACT_ATOMS: atom_id res chain seq x y z
N MET A 1 4.88 3.43 3.37
CA MET A 1 4.81 2.91 4.75
C MET A 1 5.81 1.77 4.90
N ASN A 2 6.32 1.53 6.10
CA ASN A 2 7.10 0.32 6.37
C ASN A 2 6.16 -0.87 6.68
N MET A 3 6.70 -2.08 6.71
CA MET A 3 5.93 -3.30 7.03
C MET A 3 5.54 -3.43 8.51
N GLU A 4 5.82 -2.44 9.35
CA GLU A 4 5.40 -2.35 10.76
C GLU A 4 4.21 -1.40 10.95
N GLY A 5 3.73 -0.76 9.88
CA GLY A 5 2.62 0.21 9.94
C GLY A 5 3.05 1.65 10.18
N GLY A 6 4.36 1.92 10.23
CA GLY A 6 4.92 3.27 10.27
C GLY A 6 4.73 3.99 8.92
N LEU A 7 4.10 5.17 8.99
CA LEU A 7 3.98 6.08 7.85
C LEU A 7 5.34 6.75 7.58
N LEU A 8 5.80 6.72 6.32
CA LEU A 8 7.08 7.32 5.91
C LEU A 8 6.91 8.56 5.05
N ALA A 9 5.85 8.57 4.23
CA ALA A 9 5.48 9.66 3.35
C ALA A 9 3.99 9.53 3.03
N PHE A 10 3.33 10.65 2.76
CA PHE A 10 1.91 10.72 2.46
C PHE A 10 1.62 11.83 1.46
N SER A 11 0.59 11.62 0.64
CA SER A 11 -0.02 12.64 -0.21
C SER A 11 -1.53 12.42 -0.21
N GLY A 12 -2.28 13.46 0.13
CA GLY A 12 -3.73 13.39 0.23
C GLY A 12 -4.27 14.42 1.23
N PRO A 13 -5.57 14.33 1.56
CA PRO A 13 -6.27 15.39 2.29
C PRO A 13 -5.97 15.43 3.80
N SER A 14 -5.62 14.29 4.42
CA SER A 14 -5.48 14.17 5.88
C SER A 14 -4.38 13.18 6.26
N GLU A 15 -3.32 13.69 6.90
CA GLU A 15 -2.20 12.86 7.39
C GLU A 15 -2.63 11.94 8.54
N ARG A 16 -3.54 12.41 9.41
CA ARG A 16 -4.09 11.59 10.51
C ARG A 16 -4.75 10.32 9.97
N ASP A 17 -5.55 10.47 8.92
CA ASP A 17 -6.24 9.33 8.31
C ASP A 17 -5.23 8.43 7.60
N ALA A 18 -4.19 9.00 6.98
CA ALA A 18 -3.11 8.24 6.37
C ALA A 18 -2.38 7.31 7.35
N VAL A 19 -2.10 7.80 8.56
CA VAL A 19 -1.49 6.98 9.63
C VAL A 19 -2.40 5.81 9.99
N LEU A 20 -3.69 6.07 10.16
CA LEU A 20 -4.67 5.03 10.48
C LEU A 20 -4.77 3.97 9.36
N HIS A 21 -4.88 4.42 8.11
CA HIS A 21 -4.96 3.53 6.96
C HIS A 21 -3.70 2.69 6.77
N ALA A 22 -2.51 3.27 7.00
CA ALA A 22 -1.25 2.53 6.95
C ALA A 22 -1.22 1.41 8.01
N ALA A 23 -1.63 1.70 9.25
CA ALA A 23 -1.71 0.69 10.30
C ALA A 23 -2.70 -0.44 9.94
N MET A 24 -3.89 -0.08 9.43
CA MET A 24 -4.90 -1.06 9.00
C MET A 24 -4.40 -1.95 7.85
N ALA A 25 -3.77 -1.35 6.83
CA ALA A 25 -3.22 -2.06 5.69
C ALA A 25 -2.12 -3.05 6.11
N THR A 26 -1.20 -2.65 7.00
CA THR A 26 -0.16 -3.57 7.52
C THR A 26 -0.77 -4.71 8.32
N ASN A 27 -1.78 -4.44 9.16
CA ASN A 27 -2.43 -5.49 9.93
C ASN A 27 -3.08 -6.53 9.02
N ALA A 28 -3.82 -6.08 8.00
CA ALA A 28 -4.39 -6.97 7.00
C ALA A 28 -3.30 -7.77 6.27
N TRP A 29 -2.23 -7.11 5.82
CA TRP A 29 -1.10 -7.75 5.16
C TRP A 29 -0.47 -8.85 6.01
N THR A 30 -0.17 -8.54 7.28
CA THR A 30 0.51 -9.44 8.22
C THR A 30 -0.28 -10.72 8.47
N VAL A 31 -1.61 -10.64 8.49
CA VAL A 31 -2.47 -11.83 8.65
C VAL A 31 -2.29 -12.79 7.47
N TYR A 32 -2.24 -12.28 6.24
CA TYR A 32 -2.14 -13.11 5.05
C TYR A 32 -0.71 -13.56 4.73
N GLU A 33 0.31 -12.76 5.06
CA GLU A 33 1.71 -13.14 4.83
C GLU A 33 2.16 -14.33 5.68
N LYS A 34 1.57 -14.52 6.86
CA LYS A 34 1.80 -15.69 7.72
C LYS A 34 1.44 -17.03 7.08
N ASN A 35 0.68 -17.03 5.99
CA ASN A 35 0.28 -18.24 5.27
C ASN A 35 1.33 -18.72 4.24
N GLY A 36 2.54 -18.15 4.23
CA GLY A 36 3.72 -18.73 3.57
C GLY A 36 3.86 -18.46 2.07
N THR A 37 2.91 -17.76 1.45
CA THR A 37 3.06 -17.30 0.07
C THR A 37 3.48 -15.83 0.05
N PRO A 38 4.61 -15.46 -0.58
CA PRO A 38 5.03 -14.08 -0.66
C PRO A 38 3.99 -13.26 -1.43
N MET A 39 3.29 -12.40 -0.70
CA MET A 39 2.28 -11.54 -1.30
C MET A 39 2.94 -10.36 -2.02
N ARG A 40 2.45 -10.06 -3.22
CA ARG A 40 2.85 -8.86 -3.97
C ARG A 40 1.95 -7.66 -3.68
N SER A 41 0.66 -7.91 -3.48
CA SER A 41 -0.33 -6.87 -3.21
C SER A 41 -1.59 -7.43 -2.56
N ILE A 42 -2.30 -6.60 -1.80
CA ILE A 42 -3.67 -6.83 -1.34
C ILE A 42 -4.56 -5.69 -1.85
N LEU A 43 -5.73 -6.05 -2.38
CA LEU A 43 -6.77 -5.11 -2.78
C LEU A 43 -8.01 -5.44 -1.94
N VAL A 44 -8.50 -4.46 -1.19
CA VAL A 44 -9.70 -4.57 -0.36
C VAL A 44 -10.71 -3.57 -0.85
N GLU A 45 -11.88 -4.05 -1.25
CA GLU A 45 -13.03 -3.21 -1.59
C GLU A 45 -13.95 -3.12 -0.37
N ILE A 46 -14.44 -1.91 -0.10
CA ILE A 46 -15.37 -1.56 0.97
C ILE A 46 -16.49 -0.70 0.40
N GLU A 47 -17.55 -0.48 1.17
CA GLU A 47 -18.72 0.30 0.71
C GLU A 47 -18.37 1.71 0.21
N SER A 48 -17.34 2.33 0.79
CA SER A 48 -16.89 3.69 0.47
C SER A 48 -15.68 3.75 -0.48
N GLY A 49 -15.38 2.67 -1.21
CA GLY A 49 -14.27 2.62 -2.16
C GLY A 49 -13.30 1.46 -1.96
N ALA A 50 -12.01 1.69 -2.18
CA ALA A 50 -11.03 0.60 -2.17
C ALA A 50 -9.65 1.01 -1.62
N VAL A 51 -8.97 0.03 -1.03
CA VAL A 51 -7.61 0.15 -0.52
C VAL A 51 -6.72 -0.85 -1.23
N LEU A 52 -5.70 -0.35 -1.93
CA LEU A 52 -4.68 -1.16 -2.58
C LEU A 52 -3.35 -0.98 -1.86
N THR A 53 -2.77 -2.06 -1.35
CA THR A 53 -1.40 -2.07 -0.86
C THR A 53 -0.52 -2.92 -1.77
N VAL A 54 0.60 -2.37 -2.22
CA VAL A 54 1.57 -3.03 -3.11
C VAL A 54 2.94 -2.98 -2.48
N ARG A 55 3.62 -4.13 -2.44
CA ARG A 55 5.00 -4.23 -1.99
C ARG A 55 5.93 -3.50 -2.97
N VAL A 56 6.79 -2.63 -2.44
CA VAL A 56 7.78 -1.87 -3.22
C VAL A 56 9.18 -2.43 -2.98
N THR A 57 9.55 -2.66 -1.72
CA THR A 57 10.77 -3.38 -1.31
C THR A 57 10.41 -4.38 -0.20
N PRO A 58 11.32 -5.26 0.25
CA PRO A 58 11.01 -6.18 1.35
C PRO A 58 10.53 -5.50 2.64
N SER A 59 10.96 -4.26 2.90
CA SER A 59 10.61 -3.50 4.10
C SER A 59 9.60 -2.36 3.86
N LEU A 60 9.23 -2.08 2.59
CA LEU A 60 8.34 -0.97 2.22
C LEU A 60 7.16 -1.41 1.37
N ALA A 61 6.03 -0.79 1.65
CA ALA A 61 4.82 -0.87 0.83
C ALA A 61 4.27 0.52 0.49
N LEU A 62 3.61 0.58 -0.67
CA LEU A 62 2.77 1.68 -1.13
C LEU A 62 1.31 1.33 -0.83
N CYS A 63 0.58 2.23 -0.20
CA CYS A 63 -0.85 2.11 0.03
C CYS A 63 -1.57 3.24 -0.72
N LEU A 64 -2.55 2.88 -1.54
CA LEU A 64 -3.43 3.79 -2.25
C LEU A 64 -4.87 3.58 -1.77
N ILE A 65 -5.59 4.68 -1.64
CA ILE A 65 -6.98 4.70 -1.19
C ILE A 65 -7.77 5.45 -2.26
N SER A 66 -8.91 4.90 -2.65
CA SER A 66 -9.86 5.54 -3.54
C SER A 66 -11.26 5.52 -2.94
N ASP A 67 -12.08 6.46 -3.38
CA ASP A 67 -13.53 6.40 -3.22
C ASP A 67 -14.14 5.37 -4.19
N GLU A 68 -15.46 5.21 -4.10
CA GLU A 68 -16.29 4.31 -4.89
C GLU A 68 -16.41 4.70 -6.38
N SER A 69 -15.97 5.90 -6.78
CA SER A 69 -16.03 6.36 -8.17
C SER A 69 -14.92 5.80 -9.04
N ILE A 70 -13.85 5.27 -8.43
CA ILE A 70 -12.66 4.78 -9.13
C ILE A 70 -12.77 3.28 -9.40
N GLU A 71 -12.69 2.92 -10.68
CA GLU A 71 -12.60 1.52 -11.08
C GLU A 71 -11.36 0.82 -10.51
N LEU A 72 -11.55 -0.39 -9.99
CA LEU A 72 -10.48 -1.19 -9.38
C LEU A 72 -9.29 -1.44 -10.34
N GLY A 73 -9.57 -1.55 -11.64
CA GLY A 73 -8.54 -1.70 -12.67
C GLY A 73 -7.60 -0.48 -12.75
N ILE A 74 -8.15 0.73 -12.64
CA ILE A 74 -7.38 1.97 -12.64
C ILE A 74 -6.56 2.10 -11.36
N LEU A 75 -7.17 1.83 -10.20
CA LEU A 75 -6.47 1.84 -8.92
C LEU A 75 -5.28 0.86 -8.94
N ARG A 76 -5.53 -0.37 -9.40
CA ARG A 76 -4.50 -1.40 -9.58
C ARG A 76 -3.38 -0.92 -10.49
N GLN A 77 -3.70 -0.44 -11.69
CA GLN A 77 -2.68 -0.01 -12.63
C GLN A 77 -1.80 1.11 -12.06
N LYS A 78 -2.40 2.14 -11.45
CA LYS A 78 -1.66 3.23 -10.79
C LYS A 78 -0.74 2.71 -9.69
N GLY A 79 -1.24 1.85 -8.81
CA GLY A 79 -0.45 1.30 -7.70
C GLY A 79 0.74 0.49 -8.18
N PHE A 80 0.56 -0.38 -9.17
CA PHE A 80 1.65 -1.17 -9.72
C PHE A 80 2.67 -0.33 -10.50
N THR A 81 2.22 0.66 -11.28
CA THR A 81 3.12 1.59 -11.99
C THR A 81 3.97 2.40 -11.01
N LEU A 82 3.36 2.96 -9.96
CA LEU A 82 4.10 3.71 -8.93
C LEU A 82 5.08 2.81 -8.17
N ALA A 83 4.66 1.60 -7.78
CA ALA A 83 5.55 0.67 -7.10
C ALA A 83 6.78 0.31 -7.96
N ALA A 84 6.57 0.01 -9.25
CA ALA A 84 7.67 -0.29 -10.17
C ALA A 84 8.63 0.90 -10.36
N TYR A 85 8.09 2.12 -10.46
CA TYR A 85 8.91 3.33 -10.57
C TYR A 85 9.73 3.60 -9.30
N LEU A 86 9.14 3.38 -8.13
CA LEU A 86 9.76 3.68 -6.84
C LEU A 86 10.73 2.59 -6.35
N GLU A 87 10.61 1.35 -6.83
CA GLU A 87 11.42 0.22 -6.35
C GLU A 87 12.93 0.46 -6.49
N ALA A 88 13.39 0.88 -7.68
CA ALA A 88 14.81 1.12 -7.93
C ALA A 88 15.41 2.25 -7.07
N PRO A 89 14.85 3.48 -7.03
CA PRO A 89 15.41 4.56 -6.23
C PRO A 89 15.32 4.28 -4.73
N LEU A 90 14.25 3.64 -4.25
CA LEU A 90 14.11 3.34 -2.82
C LEU A 90 15.09 2.25 -2.36
N LYS A 91 15.43 1.27 -3.20
CA LYS A 91 16.48 0.29 -2.87
C LYS A 91 17.85 0.92 -2.67
N GLN A 92 18.16 2.01 -3.36
CA GLN A 92 19.49 2.66 -3.26
C GLN A 92 19.70 3.40 -1.94
N ILE A 93 18.63 3.84 -1.29
CA ILE A 93 18.69 4.59 -0.03
C ILE A 93 18.44 3.73 1.22
N GLN A 94 18.14 2.44 1.03
CA GLN A 94 17.94 1.46 2.11
C GLN A 94 19.22 0.69 2.48
N ALA A 95 20.39 1.29 2.23
CA ALA A 95 21.69 0.74 2.63
C ALA A 95 21.94 0.88 4.13
#